data_AF-A0A373BFP4-F1
#
_entry.id   AF-A0A373BFP4-F1
#
_cell.length_a   1.000
_cell.length_b   1.000
_cell.length_c   1.000
_cell.angle_alpha   90.00
_cell.angle_beta   90.00
_cell.angle_gamma   90.00
#
_symmetry.space_group_name_H-M   'P 1'
#
loop_
_entity.id
_entity.type
_entity.pdbx_description
1 polymer ?
#
loop_
_entity_poly.entity_id
_entity_poly.type
_entity_poly.pdbx_seq_one_letter_code
_entity_poly.pdbx_strand_id
1 'polypeptide(L)'
;MQQIPTELKTWLYASGSLTQQLTDLADGAFRVQPTKEHFQRLQFIDAKWMNMPYQHISWVRESFLYGSDAEPWVKAKSIFPILSLRGRARLFKHIGKKPIGWFLFQRTNPACERRVIWLDDGWTRQSCYTWHGCKFIVQETFLASFEQFLQKQNSASEGQS
;
A
#
# COMPACT_ATOMS: atom_id res chain seq x y z
N MET A 1 -11.60 -21.03 -4.64
CA MET A 1 -11.37 -19.76 -3.93
C MET A 1 -10.06 -19.89 -3.18
N GLN A 2 -9.10 -18.98 -3.37
CA GLN A 2 -7.93 -18.95 -2.48
C GLN A 2 -8.37 -18.55 -1.08
N GLN A 3 -7.78 -19.18 -0.08
CA GLN A 3 -7.97 -18.85 1.32
C GLN A 3 -6.91 -17.84 1.75
N ILE A 4 -7.29 -16.88 2.58
CA ILE A 4 -6.36 -15.91 3.17
C ILE A 4 -5.53 -16.64 4.23
N PRO A 5 -4.18 -16.67 4.14
CA PRO A 5 -3.33 -17.21 5.20
C PRO A 5 -3.60 -16.49 6.52
N THR A 6 -3.62 -17.24 7.63
CA THR A 6 -3.95 -16.71 8.96
C THR A 6 -3.03 -15.56 9.35
N GLU A 7 -1.74 -15.72 9.09
CA GLU A 7 -0.68 -14.76 9.39
C GLU A 7 -0.86 -13.48 8.59
N LEU A 8 -1.31 -13.60 7.34
CA LEU A 8 -1.49 -12.46 6.45
C LEU A 8 -2.75 -11.65 6.76
N LYS A 9 -3.73 -12.27 7.42
CA LYS A 9 -5.00 -11.62 7.77
C LYS A 9 -4.79 -10.36 8.60
N THR A 10 -3.88 -10.39 9.57
CA THR A 10 -3.57 -9.21 10.41
C THR A 10 -3.07 -8.05 9.56
N TRP A 11 -2.26 -8.31 8.54
CA TRP A 11 -1.72 -7.31 7.62
C TRP A 11 -2.75 -6.77 6.63
N LEU A 12 -3.60 -7.64 6.08
CA LEU A 12 -4.63 -7.23 5.11
C LEU A 12 -5.67 -6.30 5.73
N TYR A 13 -6.00 -6.51 7.00
CA TYR A 13 -7.02 -5.72 7.70
C TYR A 13 -6.45 -4.66 8.65
N ALA A 14 -5.13 -4.61 8.87
CA ALA A 14 -4.49 -3.63 9.74
C ALA A 14 -4.89 -2.19 9.42
N SER A 15 -5.29 -1.44 10.45
CA SER A 15 -5.45 0.02 10.37
C SER A 15 -4.08 0.70 10.45
N GLY A 16 -4.00 1.98 10.08
CA GLY A 16 -2.76 2.76 10.18
C GLY A 16 -1.79 2.57 9.01
N SER A 17 -0.54 3.00 9.22
CA SER A 17 0.52 3.05 8.21
C SER A 17 1.20 1.70 8.04
N LEU A 18 1.09 1.10 6.84
CA LEU A 18 1.86 -0.11 6.51
C LEU A 18 3.36 0.13 6.65
N THR A 19 3.80 1.31 6.23
CA THR A 19 5.21 1.71 6.32
C THR A 19 5.71 1.59 7.75
N GLN A 20 4.93 2.05 8.73
CA GLN A 20 5.34 1.96 10.13
C GLN A 20 5.40 0.51 10.58
N GLN A 21 4.34 -0.27 10.30
CA GLN A 21 4.27 -1.69 10.68
C GLN A 21 5.41 -2.52 10.08
N LEU A 22 5.76 -2.30 8.81
CA LEU A 22 6.89 -2.99 8.17
C LEU A 22 8.24 -2.47 8.68
N THR A 23 8.33 -1.20 9.08
CA THR A 23 9.56 -0.66 9.70
C THR A 23 9.80 -1.30 11.06
N ASP A 24 8.76 -1.42 11.88
CA ASP A 24 8.82 -2.04 13.19
C ASP A 24 9.12 -3.55 13.07
N LEU A 25 8.49 -4.23 12.11
CA LEU A 25 8.75 -5.66 11.85
C LEU A 25 10.18 -5.92 11.34
N ALA A 26 10.76 -4.99 10.60
CA ALA A 26 12.09 -5.12 10.01
C ALA A 26 13.22 -4.55 10.91
N ASP A 27 12.96 -4.27 12.19
CA ASP A 27 13.91 -3.64 13.11
C ASP A 27 14.56 -2.37 12.54
N GLY A 28 13.79 -1.57 11.80
CA GLY A 28 14.25 -0.35 11.15
C GLY A 28 14.93 -0.52 9.78
N ALA A 29 15.13 -1.74 9.29
CA ALA A 29 15.77 -2.02 7.99
C ALA A 29 14.88 -1.72 6.76
N PHE A 30 13.67 -1.20 6.99
CA PHE A 30 12.69 -0.95 5.94
C PHE A 30 13.19 0.02 4.86
N ARG A 31 12.97 -0.34 3.60
CA ARG A 31 13.27 0.53 2.45
C ARG A 31 12.20 0.48 1.37
N VAL A 32 12.07 1.60 0.66
CA VAL A 32 11.20 1.74 -0.52
C VAL A 32 12.04 1.87 -1.78
N GLN A 33 11.70 1.09 -2.80
CA GLN A 33 12.29 1.17 -4.12
C GLN A 33 11.20 1.57 -5.13
N PRO A 34 11.14 2.83 -5.56
CA PRO A 34 10.29 3.23 -6.68
C PRO A 34 10.68 2.46 -7.94
N THR A 35 9.69 1.95 -8.67
CA THR A 35 9.91 1.15 -9.89
C THR A 35 9.38 1.86 -11.12
N LYS A 36 8.22 2.50 -11.02
CA LYS A 36 7.58 3.16 -12.16
C LYS A 36 6.73 4.33 -11.73
N GLU A 37 6.73 5.38 -12.55
CA GLU A 37 5.82 6.50 -12.42
C GLU A 37 5.24 6.82 -13.80
N HIS A 38 3.91 6.88 -13.91
CA HIS A 38 3.26 7.14 -15.20
C HIS A 38 1.87 7.74 -15.01
N PHE A 39 1.33 8.28 -16.10
CA PHE A 39 -0.08 8.68 -16.16
C PHE A 39 -0.90 7.56 -16.78
N GLN A 40 -2.05 7.24 -16.21
CA GLN A 40 -3.01 6.30 -16.78
C GLN A 40 -4.44 6.81 -16.59
N ARG A 41 -5.37 6.36 -17.42
CA ARG A 41 -6.80 6.55 -17.14
C ARG A 41 -7.21 5.71 -15.94
N LEU A 42 -8.12 6.24 -15.14
CA LEU A 42 -8.65 5.52 -14.01
C LEU A 42 -9.52 4.35 -14.49
N GLN A 43 -9.41 3.19 -13.85
CA GLN A 43 -10.29 2.06 -14.15
C GLN A 43 -11.72 2.38 -13.70
N PHE A 44 -12.73 1.86 -14.41
CA PHE A 44 -14.13 2.18 -14.11
C PHE A 44 -14.53 1.81 -12.68
N ILE A 45 -14.07 0.66 -12.20
CA ILE A 45 -14.32 0.18 -10.84
C ILE A 45 -13.72 1.11 -9.77
N ASP A 46 -12.52 1.65 -10.04
CA ASP A 46 -11.82 2.55 -9.13
C ASP A 46 -12.42 3.96 -9.15
N ALA A 47 -12.87 4.42 -10.32
CA ALA A 47 -13.61 5.67 -10.49
C ALA A 47 -14.94 5.65 -9.72
N LYS A 48 -15.70 4.57 -9.87
CA LYS A 48 -16.94 4.35 -9.12
C LYS A 48 -16.67 4.31 -7.62
N TRP A 49 -15.65 3.58 -7.19
CA TRP A 49 -15.30 3.47 -5.78
C TRP A 49 -14.86 4.81 -5.16
N MET A 50 -14.09 5.61 -5.90
CA MET A 50 -13.73 6.96 -5.45
C MET A 50 -14.87 7.97 -5.54
N ASN A 51 -16.00 7.63 -6.17
CA ASN A 51 -17.06 8.57 -6.55
C ASN A 51 -16.51 9.74 -7.41
N MET A 52 -15.76 9.40 -8.46
CA MET A 52 -15.12 10.34 -9.38
C MET A 52 -15.50 10.05 -10.84
N PRO A 53 -15.48 11.06 -11.73
CA PRO A 53 -15.72 10.83 -13.15
C PRO A 53 -14.67 9.89 -13.77
N TYR A 54 -15.13 8.93 -14.58
CA TYR A 54 -14.29 7.90 -15.20
C TYR A 54 -13.20 8.44 -16.14
N GLN A 55 -13.45 9.58 -16.78
CA GLN A 55 -12.56 10.13 -17.82
C GLN A 55 -11.27 10.78 -17.28
N HIS A 56 -11.04 10.75 -15.96
CA HIS A 56 -9.89 11.40 -15.37
C HIS A 56 -8.59 10.59 -15.51
N ILE A 57 -7.54 11.32 -15.85
CA ILE A 57 -6.16 10.83 -15.79
C ILE A 57 -5.73 10.82 -14.32
N SER A 58 -5.08 9.74 -13.93
CA SER A 58 -4.43 9.57 -12.64
C SER A 58 -2.93 9.44 -12.84
N TRP A 59 -2.18 10.02 -11.92
CA TRP A 59 -0.76 9.76 -11.79
C TRP A 59 -0.58 8.55 -10.88
N VAL A 60 0.21 7.59 -11.35
CA VAL A 60 0.44 6.31 -10.72
C VAL A 60 1.90 6.19 -10.34
N ARG A 61 2.13 5.75 -9.12
CA ARG A 61 3.45 5.40 -8.60
C ARG A 61 3.43 3.93 -8.21
N GLU A 62 4.41 3.19 -8.69
CA GLU A 62 4.66 1.80 -8.33
C GLU A 62 6.00 1.72 -7.58
N SER A 63 6.04 0.87 -6.56
CA SER A 63 7.21 0.67 -5.73
C SER A 63 7.21 -0.70 -5.10
N PHE A 64 8.39 -1.22 -4.81
CA PHE A 64 8.56 -2.34 -3.89
C PHE A 64 8.91 -1.83 -2.49
N LEU A 65 8.33 -2.47 -1.49
CA LEU A 65 8.65 -2.29 -0.07
C LEU A 65 9.42 -3.51 0.40
N TYR A 66 10.59 -3.27 0.99
CA TYR A 66 11.45 -4.31 1.53
C TYR A 66 11.52 -4.15 3.03
N GLY A 67 11.56 -5.27 3.73
CA GLY A 67 11.95 -5.33 5.13
C GLY A 67 13.44 -5.62 5.29
N SER A 68 13.76 -6.56 6.17
CA SER A 68 15.12 -7.03 6.44
C SER A 68 15.68 -7.92 5.33
N ASP A 69 14.83 -8.51 4.48
CA ASP A 69 15.25 -9.43 3.43
C ASP A 69 15.66 -8.73 2.14
N ALA A 70 16.43 -9.45 1.32
CA ALA A 70 16.82 -9.01 -0.02
C ALA A 70 15.62 -8.91 -0.99
N GLU A 71 14.62 -9.79 -0.82
CA GLU A 71 13.41 -9.85 -1.63
C GLU A 71 12.35 -8.85 -1.15
N PRO A 72 11.55 -8.26 -2.05
CA PRO A 72 10.51 -7.32 -1.66
C PRO A 72 9.41 -8.05 -0.91
N TRP A 73 8.89 -7.45 0.16
CA TRP A 73 7.76 -8.00 0.90
C TRP A 73 6.42 -7.57 0.29
N VAL A 74 6.35 -6.34 -0.24
CA VAL A 74 5.10 -5.78 -0.75
C VAL A 74 5.34 -5.07 -2.07
N LYS A 75 4.47 -5.32 -3.05
CA LYS A 75 4.32 -4.49 -4.25
C LYS A 75 3.24 -3.43 -3.97
N ALA A 76 3.65 -2.17 -3.96
CA ALA A 76 2.77 -1.04 -3.66
C ALA A 76 2.49 -0.24 -4.93
N LYS A 77 1.22 0.09 -5.15
CA LYS A 77 0.75 0.95 -6.24
C LYS A 77 -0.15 2.04 -5.69
N SER A 78 0.19 3.30 -5.92
CA SER A 78 -0.62 4.44 -5.51
C SER A 78 -1.16 5.18 -6.72
N ILE A 79 -2.46 5.43 -6.73
CA ILE A 79 -3.20 6.02 -7.84
C ILE A 79 -3.80 7.35 -7.37
N PHE A 80 -3.24 8.45 -7.88
CA PHE A 80 -3.65 9.80 -7.55
C PHE A 80 -4.36 10.44 -8.75
N PRO A 81 -5.69 10.62 -8.70
CA PRO A 81 -6.40 11.43 -9.68
C PRO A 81 -5.74 12.81 -9.83
N ILE A 82 -5.55 13.31 -11.05
CA ILE A 82 -4.89 14.61 -11.25
C ILE A 82 -5.62 15.75 -10.52
N LEU A 83 -6.95 15.68 -10.43
CA LEU A 83 -7.74 16.64 -9.67
C LEU A 83 -7.40 16.62 -8.16
N SER A 84 -7.06 15.46 -7.63
CA SER A 84 -6.58 15.27 -6.26
C SER A 84 -5.17 15.80 -6.05
N LEU A 85 -4.39 16.13 -7.09
CA LEU A 85 -3.02 16.65 -6.99
C LEU A 85 -2.96 18.19 -7.03
N ARG A 86 -3.92 18.86 -6.39
CA ARG A 86 -3.98 20.32 -6.26
C ARG A 86 -3.68 20.75 -4.81
N GLY A 87 -3.29 22.00 -4.61
CA GLY A 87 -3.01 22.54 -3.27
C GLY A 87 -1.93 21.76 -2.52
N ARG A 88 -2.24 21.29 -1.30
CA ARG A 88 -1.31 20.54 -0.42
C ARG A 88 -0.94 19.17 -0.98
N ALA A 89 -1.79 18.58 -1.81
CA ALA A 89 -1.56 17.27 -2.41
C ALA A 89 -0.56 17.29 -3.58
N ARG A 90 -0.09 18.47 -4.02
CA ARG A 90 1.08 18.57 -4.92
C ARG A 90 2.34 17.96 -4.32
N LEU A 91 2.43 17.89 -2.98
CA LEU A 91 3.54 17.24 -2.30
C LEU A 91 3.72 15.79 -2.75
N PHE A 92 2.61 15.08 -3.06
CA PHE A 92 2.69 13.70 -3.54
C PHE A 92 3.53 13.57 -4.82
N LYS A 93 3.55 14.60 -5.68
CA LYS A 93 4.37 14.64 -6.91
C LYS A 93 5.88 14.63 -6.66
N HIS A 94 6.32 15.08 -5.48
CA HIS A 94 7.74 15.26 -5.15
C HIS A 94 8.23 14.30 -4.07
N ILE A 95 7.48 13.23 -3.81
CA ILE A 95 7.78 12.26 -2.75
C ILE A 95 9.09 11.48 -3.00
N GLY A 96 9.45 11.25 -4.26
CA GLY A 96 10.63 10.48 -4.61
C GLY A 96 10.64 9.10 -3.94
N LYS A 97 11.67 8.81 -3.15
CA LYS A 97 11.81 7.53 -2.43
C LYS A 97 11.09 7.48 -1.08
N LYS A 98 10.49 8.58 -0.62
CA LYS A 98 9.82 8.58 0.69
C LYS A 98 8.52 7.75 0.63
N PRO A 99 8.16 7.01 1.70
CA PRO A 99 6.91 6.27 1.72
C PRO A 99 5.72 7.24 1.74
N ILE A 100 4.67 6.94 0.97
CA ILE A 100 3.46 7.78 0.95
C ILE A 100 2.79 7.81 2.33
N GLY A 101 2.78 6.67 3.04
CA GLY A 101 2.24 6.58 4.39
C GLY A 101 2.86 7.60 5.36
N TRP A 102 4.16 7.88 5.23
CA TRP A 102 4.81 8.90 6.05
C TRP A 102 4.13 10.27 5.94
N PHE A 103 3.77 10.70 4.72
CA PHE A 103 3.09 11.98 4.51
C PHE A 103 1.61 11.97 4.92
N LEU A 104 0.95 10.82 4.78
CA LEU A 104 -0.47 10.69 5.12
C LEU A 104 -0.74 10.73 6.61
N PHE A 105 0.13 10.09 7.39
CA PHE A 105 -0.09 9.85 8.81
C PHE A 105 0.68 10.82 9.72
N GLN A 106 1.52 11.72 9.18
CA GLN A 106 2.34 12.63 10.00
C GLN A 106 1.51 13.55 10.91
N ARG A 107 0.33 13.99 10.47
CA ARG A 107 -0.52 14.96 11.21
C ARG A 107 -2.03 14.75 11.04
N THR A 108 -2.43 13.65 10.39
CA THR A 108 -3.83 13.35 10.10
C THR A 108 -4.06 11.85 10.13
N ASN A 109 -5.27 11.43 10.50
CA ASN A 109 -5.74 10.07 10.27
C ASN A 109 -6.80 10.13 9.14
N PRO A 110 -6.40 9.95 7.86
CA PRO A 110 -7.34 10.10 6.75
C PRO A 110 -8.45 9.05 6.84
N ALA A 111 -9.67 9.45 6.47
CA ALA A 111 -10.76 8.50 6.31
C ALA A 111 -10.37 7.46 5.25
N CYS A 112 -10.61 6.19 5.54
CA CYS A 112 -10.14 5.08 4.72
C CYS A 112 -11.25 4.06 4.54
N GLU A 113 -11.60 3.78 3.30
CA GLU A 113 -12.39 2.60 2.93
C GLU A 113 -11.45 1.52 2.40
N ARG A 114 -11.65 0.27 2.81
CA ARG A 114 -10.76 -0.83 2.44
C ARG A 114 -11.52 -1.99 1.84
N ARG A 115 -10.90 -2.61 0.84
CA ARG A 115 -11.28 -3.93 0.33
C ARG A 115 -10.07 -4.84 0.24
N VAL A 116 -10.31 -6.14 0.35
CA VAL A 116 -9.30 -7.19 0.19
C VAL A 116 -9.69 -8.00 -1.04
N ILE A 117 -8.74 -8.20 -1.95
CA ILE A 117 -8.93 -8.91 -3.21
C ILE A 117 -7.73 -9.79 -3.51
N TRP A 118 -7.93 -10.81 -4.33
CA TRP A 118 -6.83 -11.57 -4.92
C TRP A 118 -6.46 -10.98 -6.28
N LEU A 119 -5.18 -10.67 -6.49
CA LEU A 119 -4.60 -10.26 -7.78
C LEU A 119 -3.53 -11.27 -8.20
N ASP A 120 -3.03 -11.15 -9.43
CA ASP A 120 -2.05 -12.08 -10.01
C ASP A 120 -0.79 -12.26 -9.13
N ASP A 121 -0.34 -11.20 -8.47
CA ASP A 121 0.85 -11.20 -7.61
C ASP A 121 0.56 -11.63 -6.15
N GLY A 122 -0.71 -11.80 -5.76
CA GLY A 122 -1.09 -12.25 -4.42
C GLY A 122 -2.24 -11.48 -3.77
N TRP A 123 -2.43 -11.76 -2.47
CA TRP A 123 -3.42 -11.08 -1.65
C TRP A 123 -3.13 -9.59 -1.56
N THR A 124 -4.13 -8.79 -1.89
CA THR A 124 -4.00 -7.35 -2.01
C THR A 124 -5.03 -6.67 -1.15
N ARG A 125 -4.57 -5.75 -0.29
CA ARG A 125 -5.47 -4.76 0.29
C ARG A 125 -5.45 -3.50 -0.58
N GLN A 126 -6.63 -3.01 -0.93
CA GLN A 126 -6.79 -1.72 -1.55
C GLN A 126 -7.46 -0.79 -0.55
N SER A 127 -6.86 0.39 -0.35
CA SER A 127 -7.33 1.42 0.56
C SER A 127 -7.61 2.70 -0.23
N CYS A 128 -8.86 3.16 -0.20
CA CYS A 128 -9.27 4.46 -0.74
C CYS A 128 -9.22 5.47 0.40
N TYR A 129 -8.24 6.37 0.33
CA TYR A 129 -8.04 7.40 1.34
C TYR A 129 -8.71 8.70 0.92
N THR A 130 -9.34 9.39 1.86
CA THR A 130 -9.78 10.78 1.71
C THR A 130 -8.90 11.68 2.57
N TRP A 131 -8.13 12.55 1.93
CA TRP A 131 -7.20 13.47 2.58
C TRP A 131 -7.41 14.90 2.07
N HIS A 132 -7.79 15.82 2.96
CA HIS A 132 -8.15 17.20 2.60
C HIS A 132 -9.13 17.30 1.41
N GLY A 133 -10.16 16.44 1.41
CA GLY A 133 -11.18 16.38 0.34
C GLY A 133 -10.71 15.71 -0.96
N CYS A 134 -9.43 15.34 -1.06
CA CYS A 134 -8.88 14.63 -2.20
C CYS A 134 -8.91 13.12 -1.94
N LYS A 135 -9.36 12.33 -2.92
CA LYS A 135 -9.31 10.87 -2.84
C LYS A 135 -8.20 10.29 -3.68
N PHE A 136 -7.59 9.22 -3.21
CA PHE A 136 -6.61 8.42 -3.94
C PHE A 136 -6.63 6.99 -3.43
N ILE A 137 -6.16 6.06 -4.26
CA ILE A 137 -6.10 4.64 -3.93
C ILE A 137 -4.67 4.24 -3.65
N VAL A 138 -4.47 3.44 -2.60
CA VAL A 138 -3.24 2.69 -2.35
C VAL A 138 -3.58 1.22 -2.45
N GLN A 139 -2.83 0.49 -3.27
CA GLN A 139 -2.88 -0.96 -3.39
C GLN A 139 -1.59 -1.52 -2.82
N GLU A 140 -1.70 -2.46 -1.91
CA GLU A 140 -0.57 -3.13 -1.26
C GLU A 140 -0.78 -4.63 -1.45
N THR A 141 -0.03 -5.21 -2.39
CA THR A 141 -0.01 -6.65 -2.67
C THR A 141 1.12 -7.28 -1.89
N PHE A 142 0.76 -8.19 -0.98
CA PHE A 142 1.73 -8.92 -0.17
C PHE A 142 2.27 -10.09 -1.00
N LEU A 143 3.60 -10.13 -1.13
CA LEU A 143 4.28 -11.08 -2.00
C LEU A 143 4.57 -12.38 -1.25
N ALA A 144 4.80 -13.46 -1.99
CA ALA A 144 5.09 -14.78 -1.42
C ALA A 144 6.31 -14.77 -0.47
N SER A 145 7.31 -13.94 -0.75
CA SER A 145 8.47 -13.68 0.12
C SER A 145 8.07 -13.20 1.52
N PHE A 146 7.05 -12.35 1.62
CA PHE A 146 6.54 -11.87 2.91
C PHE A 146 5.78 -12.96 3.67
N GLU A 147 4.96 -13.75 2.97
CA GLU A 147 4.28 -14.89 3.57
C GLU A 147 5.28 -15.91 4.13
N GLN A 148 6.34 -16.21 3.37
CA GLN A 148 7.44 -17.06 3.81
C GLN A 148 8.18 -16.49 5.02
N PHE A 149 8.40 -15.17 5.06
CA PHE A 149 8.99 -14.51 6.22
C PHE A 149 8.15 -14.70 7.48
N LEU A 150 6.83 -14.43 7.40
CA LEU A 150 5.91 -14.60 8.54
C LEU A 150 5.85 -16.05 9.03
N GLN A 151 5.84 -17.03 8.12
CA GLN A 151 5.85 -18.45 8.48
C GLN A 151 7.11 -18.83 9.25
N LYS A 152 8.30 -18.40 8.78
CA LYS A 152 9.57 -18.66 9.47
C LYS A 152 9.61 -18.05 10.87
N GLN A 153 9.08 -16.84 11.03
CA GLN A 153 9.02 -16.15 12.31
C GLN A 153 8.14 -16.89 13.33
N ASN A 154 6.97 -17.38 12.89
CA ASN A 154 6.07 -18.15 13.75
C ASN A 154 6.67 -19.50 14.15
N SER A 155 7.27 -20.23 13.20
CA SER A 155 7.93 -21.51 13.52
C SER A 155 9.12 -21.35 14.49
N ALA A 156 9.86 -20.24 14.40
CA ALA A 156 10.95 -19.95 15.33
C ALA A 156 10.44 -19.61 16.75
N SER A 157 9.23 -19.04 16.86
CA SER A 157 8.62 -18.68 18.13
C SER A 157 8.02 -19.88 18.87
N GLU A 158 7.50 -20.87 18.14
CA GLU A 158 6.95 -22.11 18.71
C GLU A 158 8.04 -23.10 19.16
N GLY A 159 9.24 -23.03 18.59
CA GLY A 159 10.38 -23.90 18.96
C GLY A 159 11.15 -23.49 20.22
N GLN A 160 10.74 -22.43 20.92
CA GLN A 160 11.36 -21.92 22.15
C GLN A 160 10.45 -22.04 23.40
N SER A 161 9.33 -22.77 23.30
CA SER A 161 8.42 -23.05 24.43
C SER A 161 8.63 -24.43 25.03
#